data_AF-A0A1Q9N317-F1
#
_entry.id   AF-A0A1Q9N317-F1
#
_cell.length_a   1.000
_cell.length_b   1.000
_cell.length_c   1.000
_cell.angle_alpha   90.00
_cell.angle_beta   90.00
_cell.angle_gamma   90.00
#
_symmetry.space_group_name_H-M   'P 1'
#
loop_
_entity.id
_entity.type
_entity.pdbx_description
1 polymer ?
#
loop_
_entity_poly.entity_id
_entity_poly.type
_entity_poly.pdbx_seq_one_letter_code
_entity_poly.pdbx_strand_id
1 'polypeptide(L)'
;MGNKKNQLAKLNEAMNLINLRKYKDALELALTVEKELELTSKPDKKVLKGLSYVLAKSYNALRNFELAEKYFSYCIKQEPKNLDLLFSAGLNALALGSSDNARHYLRIIGKHHGYHNPLFNQLDKTINSWEAEQNS
;
A
#
# COMPACT_ATOMS: atom_id res chain seq x y z
N MET A 1 -15.14 9.16 23.22
CA MET A 1 -15.03 9.80 21.89
C MET A 1 -13.65 10.38 21.55
N GLY A 2 -12.70 10.49 22.50
CA GLY A 2 -11.39 11.14 22.26
C GLY A 2 -10.37 10.36 21.41
N ASN A 3 -10.34 9.03 21.49
CA ASN A 3 -9.26 8.24 20.87
C ASN A 3 -9.29 8.31 19.32
N LYS A 4 -10.45 8.04 18.71
CA LYS A 4 -10.62 8.03 17.25
C LYS A 4 -10.21 9.34 16.57
N LYS A 5 -10.64 10.49 17.11
CA LYS A 5 -10.37 11.80 16.48
C LYS A 5 -8.87 12.08 16.48
N ASN A 6 -8.18 11.77 17.58
CA ASN A 6 -6.74 11.90 17.69
C ASN A 6 -6.00 10.98 16.72
N GLN A 7 -6.41 9.70 16.65
CA GLN A 7 -5.84 8.73 15.72
C GLN A 7 -5.98 9.17 14.26
N LEU A 8 -7.15 9.66 13.85
CA LEU A 8 -7.35 10.18 12.51
C LEU A 8 -6.50 11.43 12.22
N ALA A 9 -6.29 12.30 13.20
CA ALA A 9 -5.42 13.46 13.04
C ALA A 9 -3.97 13.04 12.78
N LYS A 10 -3.43 12.10 13.57
CA LYS A 10 -2.10 11.52 13.37
C LYS A 10 -1.96 10.84 12.00
N LEU A 11 -2.98 10.10 11.58
CA LEU A 11 -2.98 9.45 10.27
C LEU A 11 -3.02 10.46 9.11
N ASN A 12 -3.77 11.55 9.25
CA ASN A 12 -3.76 12.64 8.27
C ASN A 12 -2.39 13.31 8.17
N GLU A 13 -1.74 13.54 9.32
CA GLU A 13 -0.37 14.05 9.36
C GLU A 13 0.61 13.08 8.70
N ALA A 14 0.52 11.78 9.00
CA ALA A 14 1.34 10.76 8.36
C ALA A 14 1.14 10.68 6.84
N MET A 15 -0.08 10.86 6.35
CA MET A 15 -0.36 10.96 4.91
C MET A 15 0.29 12.21 4.28
N ASN A 16 0.31 13.35 4.99
CA ASN A 16 1.05 14.52 4.52
C ASN A 16 2.56 14.26 4.47
N LEU A 17 3.11 13.55 5.46
CA LEU A 17 4.52 13.15 5.48
C LEU A 17 4.86 12.20 4.33
N ILE A 18 3.97 11.27 3.96
CA ILE A 18 4.12 10.45 2.75
C ILE A 18 4.22 11.31 1.49
N ASN A 19 3.36 12.32 1.34
CA ASN A 19 3.42 13.24 0.19
C ASN A 19 4.74 14.02 0.15
N LEU A 20 5.32 14.30 1.31
CA LEU A 20 6.65 14.91 1.46
C LEU A 20 7.81 13.92 1.40
N ARG A 21 7.54 12.63 1.10
CA ARG A 21 8.51 11.53 1.07
C ARG A 21 9.24 11.28 2.40
N LYS A 22 8.67 11.75 3.52
CA LYS A 22 9.16 11.53 4.88
C LYS A 22 8.59 10.23 5.46
N TYR A 23 8.97 9.11 4.84
CA TYR A 23 8.35 7.81 5.13
C TYR A 23 8.67 7.25 6.52
N LYS A 24 9.85 7.58 7.08
CA LYS A 24 10.21 7.18 8.46
C LYS A 24 9.31 7.85 9.48
N ASP A 25 9.15 9.17 9.38
CA ASP A 25 8.28 9.96 10.26
C ASP A 25 6.81 9.53 10.13
N ALA A 26 6.35 9.29 8.89
CA ALA A 26 5.02 8.76 8.64
C ALA A 26 4.80 7.38 9.28
N LEU A 27 5.81 6.50 9.19
CA LEU A 27 5.77 5.18 9.83
C LEU A 27 5.72 5.29 11.35
N GLU A 28 6.52 6.17 11.95
CA GLU A 28 6.55 6.37 13.39
C GLU A 28 5.16 6.77 13.92
N LEU A 29 4.52 7.76 13.30
CA LEU A 29 3.16 8.17 13.65
C LEU A 29 2.16 7.02 13.51
N ALA A 30 2.23 6.25 12.43
CA ALA A 30 1.36 5.11 12.19
C ALA A 30 1.51 4.04 13.27
N LEU A 31 2.75 3.72 13.67
CA LEU A 31 3.03 2.74 14.73
C LEU A 31 2.50 3.21 16.10
N THR A 32 2.50 4.52 16.38
CA THR A 32 1.84 5.02 17.60
C THR A 32 0.34 4.73 17.59
N VAL A 33 -0.31 4.89 16.45
CA VAL A 33 -1.74 4.60 16.29
C VAL A 33 -2.00 3.09 16.35
N GLU A 34 -1.15 2.26 15.73
CA GLU A 34 -1.26 0.79 15.80
C GLU A 34 -1.22 0.29 17.25
N LYS A 35 -0.27 0.78 18.06
CA LYS A 35 -0.16 0.46 19.48
C LYS A 35 -1.40 0.89 20.29
N GLU A 36 -1.96 2.06 19.99
CA GLU A 36 -3.21 2.51 20.63
C GLU A 36 -4.40 1.60 20.27
N LEU A 37 -4.40 0.98 19.09
CA LEU A 37 -5.44 0.06 18.65
C LEU A 37 -5.32 -1.33 19.26
N GLU A 38 -4.12 -1.81 19.60
CA GLU A 38 -3.94 -3.10 20.30
C GLU A 38 -4.72 -3.17 21.62
N LEU A 39 -4.89 -2.01 22.27
CA LEU A 39 -5.65 -1.86 23.52
C LEU A 39 -7.16 -1.69 23.27
N THR A 40 -7.59 -1.67 22.02
CA THR A 40 -8.97 -1.37 21.63
C THR A 40 -9.70 -2.63 21.16
N SER A 41 -10.75 -3.02 21.89
CA SER A 41 -11.53 -4.25 21.58
C SER A 41 -12.27 -4.21 20.24
N LYS A 42 -12.65 -3.02 19.76
CA LYS A 42 -13.32 -2.81 18.46
C LYS A 42 -12.81 -1.54 17.76
N PRO A 43 -11.72 -1.63 17.01
CA PRO A 43 -11.17 -0.50 16.25
C PRO A 43 -12.16 0.08 15.24
N ASP A 44 -12.13 1.40 15.06
CA ASP A 44 -12.95 2.05 14.05
C ASP A 44 -12.44 1.73 12.63
N LYS A 45 -13.35 1.34 11.73
CA LYS A 45 -13.02 0.94 10.36
C LYS A 45 -12.27 2.02 9.58
N LYS A 46 -12.58 3.32 9.79
CA LYS A 46 -11.89 4.42 9.11
C LYS A 46 -10.45 4.54 9.60
N VAL A 47 -10.23 4.37 10.91
CA VAL A 47 -8.88 4.37 11.49
C VAL A 47 -8.07 3.20 10.94
N LEU A 48 -8.63 1.97 10.95
CA LEU A 48 -7.95 0.79 10.40
C LEU A 48 -7.57 0.96 8.94
N LYS A 49 -8.47 1.53 8.13
CA LYS A 49 -8.22 1.80 6.71
C LYS A 49 -7.10 2.83 6.52
N GLY A 50 -7.14 3.95 7.23
CA GLY A 50 -6.09 4.98 7.16
C GLY A 50 -4.74 4.46 7.65
N LEU A 51 -4.74 3.73 8.77
CA LEU A 51 -3.54 3.09 9.32
C LEU A 51 -2.92 2.12 8.33
N SER A 52 -3.72 1.22 7.77
CA SER A 52 -3.22 0.24 6.80
C SER A 52 -2.66 0.92 5.55
N TYR A 53 -3.30 1.99 5.06
CA TYR A 53 -2.79 2.75 3.92
C TYR A 53 -1.41 3.35 4.21
N VAL A 54 -1.26 4.02 5.37
CA VAL A 54 0.00 4.64 5.77
C VAL A 54 1.09 3.59 5.97
N LEU A 55 0.80 2.50 6.68
CA LEU A 55 1.77 1.42 6.90
C LEU A 55 2.18 0.77 5.58
N ALA A 56 1.25 0.45 4.68
CA ALA A 56 1.56 -0.13 3.37
C ALA A 56 2.52 0.76 2.56
N LYS A 57 2.19 2.05 2.44
CA LYS A 57 3.01 3.00 1.67
C LYS A 57 4.37 3.25 2.31
N SER A 58 4.42 3.43 3.63
CA SER A 58 5.67 3.70 4.34
C SER A 58 6.60 2.50 4.33
N TYR A 59 6.10 1.28 4.61
CA TYR A 59 6.93 0.07 4.55
C TYR A 59 7.44 -0.20 3.13
N ASN A 60 6.60 -0.03 2.11
CA ASN A 60 7.00 -0.20 0.72
C ASN A 60 8.12 0.77 0.33
N ALA A 61 7.97 2.05 0.67
CA ALA A 61 8.98 3.07 0.39
C ALA A 61 10.30 2.83 1.15
N LEU A 62 10.22 2.20 2.33
CA LEU A 62 11.37 1.79 3.15
C LEU A 62 11.90 0.40 2.79
N ARG A 63 11.42 -0.20 1.69
CA ARG A 63 11.84 -1.52 1.19
C ARG A 63 11.58 -2.69 2.15
N ASN A 64 10.63 -2.54 3.06
CA ASN A 64 10.14 -3.64 3.89
C ASN A 64 8.90 -4.24 3.21
N PHE A 65 9.15 -5.01 2.15
CA PHE A 65 8.13 -5.40 1.20
C PHE A 65 7.15 -6.45 1.76
N GLU A 66 7.61 -7.29 2.69
CA GLU A 66 6.82 -8.30 3.37
C GLU A 66 5.76 -7.67 4.28
N LEU A 67 6.16 -6.68 5.09
CA LEU A 67 5.19 -5.94 5.91
C LEU A 67 4.27 -5.10 5.03
N ALA A 68 4.78 -4.47 3.97
CA ALA A 68 3.95 -3.72 3.05
C ALA A 68 2.86 -4.59 2.40
N GLU A 69 3.18 -5.83 2.00
CA GLU A 69 2.24 -6.77 1.38
C GLU A 69 1.03 -7.06 2.28
N LYS A 70 1.28 -7.28 3.58
CA LYS A 70 0.23 -7.50 4.58
C LYS A 70 -0.78 -6.35 4.58
N TYR A 71 -0.32 -5.11 4.60
CA TYR A 71 -1.20 -3.94 4.67
C TYR A 71 -1.83 -3.59 3.32
N PHE A 72 -1.12 -3.78 2.19
CA PHE A 72 -1.72 -3.64 0.86
C PHE A 72 -2.89 -4.62 0.67
N SER A 73 -2.72 -5.86 1.11
CA SER A 73 -3.78 -6.88 1.07
C SER A 73 -5.04 -6.43 1.80
N TYR A 74 -4.90 -5.76 2.95
CA TYR A 74 -6.04 -5.17 3.66
C TYR A 74 -6.66 -4.01 2.87
N CYS A 75 -5.85 -3.07 2.38
CA CYS A 75 -6.32 -1.90 1.63
C CYS A 75 -7.09 -2.30 0.36
N ILE A 76 -6.58 -3.25 -0.41
CA ILE A 76 -7.21 -3.74 -1.64
C ILE A 76 -8.54 -4.46 -1.35
N LYS A 77 -8.66 -5.19 -0.23
CA LYS A 77 -9.95 -5.78 0.16
C LYS A 77 -11.02 -4.71 0.42
N GLN A 78 -10.63 -3.54 0.93
CA GLN A 78 -11.56 -2.43 1.16
C GLN A 78 -11.85 -1.64 -0.12
N GLU A 79 -10.85 -1.49 -0.99
CA GLU A 79 -10.94 -0.72 -2.23
C GLU A 79 -10.35 -1.51 -3.41
N PRO A 80 -11.05 -2.55 -3.90
CA PRO A 80 -10.49 -3.50 -4.87
C PRO A 80 -10.21 -2.91 -6.25
N LYS A 81 -10.69 -1.68 -6.49
CA LYS A 81 -10.52 -0.95 -7.75
C LYS A 81 -9.66 0.30 -7.57
N ASN A 82 -9.03 0.52 -6.42
CA ASN A 82 -8.15 1.68 -6.26
C ASN A 82 -6.87 1.48 -7.09
N LEU A 83 -6.72 2.30 -8.14
CA LEU A 83 -5.64 2.18 -9.10
C LEU A 83 -4.26 2.33 -8.47
N ASP A 84 -4.08 3.31 -7.59
CA ASP A 84 -2.81 3.59 -6.91
C ASP A 84 -2.39 2.44 -5.97
N LEU A 85 -3.36 1.86 -5.25
CA LEU A 85 -3.13 0.70 -4.40
C LEU A 85 -2.74 -0.54 -5.20
N LEU A 86 -3.45 -0.81 -6.30
CA LEU A 86 -3.16 -1.95 -7.18
C LEU A 86 -1.78 -1.82 -7.83
N PHE A 87 -1.43 -0.62 -8.31
CA PHE A 87 -0.13 -0.37 -8.90
C PHE A 87 1.00 -0.53 -7.88
N SER A 88 0.84 0.05 -6.68
CA SER A 88 1.83 -0.06 -5.61
C SER A 88 2.03 -1.50 -5.13
N ALA A 89 0.94 -2.26 -5.00
CA ALA A 89 1.00 -3.68 -4.66
C ALA A 89 1.65 -4.51 -5.77
N GLY A 90 1.43 -4.17 -7.04
CA GLY A 90 2.13 -4.78 -8.18
C GLY A 90 3.64 -4.59 -8.12
N LEU A 91 4.10 -3.37 -7.84
CA LEU A 91 5.53 -3.09 -7.63
C LEU A 91 6.10 -3.80 -6.40
N ASN A 92 5.33 -3.85 -5.30
CA ASN A 92 5.71 -4.60 -4.10
C ASN A 92 5.88 -6.10 -4.38
N ALA A 93 4.97 -6.70 -5.16
CA ALA A 93 5.03 -8.10 -5.54
C ALA A 93 6.28 -8.41 -6.36
N LEU A 94 6.67 -7.54 -7.31
CA LEU A 94 7.94 -7.69 -8.03
C LEU A 94 9.15 -7.59 -7.11
N ALA A 95 9.13 -6.68 -6.14
CA ALA A 95 10.21 -6.55 -5.17
C ALA A 95 10.36 -7.80 -4.27
N LEU A 96 9.27 -8.54 -4.05
CA LEU A 96 9.25 -9.85 -3.39
C LEU A 96 9.59 -11.02 -4.35
N GLY A 97 9.86 -10.73 -5.62
CA GLY A 97 10.17 -11.73 -6.65
C GLY A 97 8.95 -12.49 -7.18
N SER A 98 7.74 -12.00 -6.96
CA SER A 98 6.51 -12.63 -7.41
C SER A 98 5.92 -11.91 -8.63
N SER A 99 6.41 -12.24 -9.81
CA SER A 99 5.85 -11.71 -11.07
C SER A 99 4.39 -12.15 -11.30
N ASP A 100 4.01 -13.35 -10.86
CA ASP A 100 2.62 -13.84 -10.94
C ASP A 100 1.64 -12.93 -10.19
N ASN A 101 1.99 -12.54 -8.95
CA ASN A 101 1.17 -11.61 -8.17
C ASN A 101 1.15 -10.22 -8.82
N ALA A 102 2.29 -9.75 -9.37
CA ALA A 102 2.31 -8.49 -10.10
C ALA A 102 1.40 -8.52 -11.35
N ARG A 103 1.42 -9.61 -12.12
CA ARG A 103 0.53 -9.84 -13.28
C ARG A 103 -0.93 -9.95 -12.87
N HIS A 104 -1.22 -10.51 -11.70
CA HIS A 104 -2.56 -10.50 -11.13
C HIS A 104 -3.09 -9.08 -10.93
N TYR A 105 -2.32 -8.20 -10.28
CA TYR A 105 -2.71 -6.81 -10.08
C TYR A 105 -2.81 -6.04 -11.40
N LEU A 106 -1.88 -6.24 -12.32
CA LEU A 106 -1.93 -5.66 -13.67
C LEU A 106 -3.24 -6.02 -14.40
N ARG A 107 -3.70 -7.27 -14.31
CA ARG A 107 -4.97 -7.72 -14.90
C ARG A 107 -6.17 -7.00 -14.29
N ILE A 108 -6.17 -6.78 -12.98
CA ILE A 108 -7.23 -6.03 -12.30
C ILE A 108 -7.24 -4.57 -12.80
N ILE A 109 -6.07 -3.96 -12.95
CA ILE A 109 -5.92 -2.61 -13.52
C ILE A 109 -6.52 -2.57 -14.92
N GLY A 110 -6.11 -3.45 -15.83
CA GLY A 110 -6.61 -3.48 -17.20
C GLY A 110 -8.13 -3.67 -17.27
N LYS A 111 -8.69 -4.56 -16.44
CA LYS A 111 -10.14 -4.84 -16.39
C LYS A 111 -10.97 -3.65 -15.91
N HIS A 112 -10.47 -2.86 -14.95
CA HIS A 112 -11.26 -1.81 -14.29
C HIS A 112 -10.93 -0.39 -14.72
N HIS A 113 -9.71 -0.15 -15.18
CA HIS A 113 -9.20 1.18 -15.57
C HIS A 113 -8.79 1.25 -17.03
N GLY A 114 -8.90 0.14 -17.77
CA GLY A 114 -8.57 0.04 -19.19
C GLY A 114 -7.09 -0.25 -19.44
N TYR A 115 -6.82 -0.99 -20.50
CA TYR A 115 -5.47 -1.34 -20.95
C TYR A 115 -4.69 -0.13 -21.48
N HIS A 116 -5.37 0.96 -21.85
CA HIS A 116 -4.74 2.22 -22.25
C HIS A 116 -4.26 3.06 -21.05
N ASN A 117 -4.54 2.63 -19.82
CA ASN A 117 -4.14 3.37 -18.63
C ASN A 117 -2.60 3.47 -18.54
N PRO A 118 -2.01 4.65 -18.28
CA PRO A 118 -0.55 4.78 -18.19
C PRO A 118 0.09 3.86 -17.15
N LEU A 119 -0.56 3.64 -16.01
CA LEU A 119 -0.05 2.76 -14.95
C LEU A 119 -0.15 1.28 -15.31
N PHE A 120 -1.09 0.89 -16.19
CA PHE A 120 -1.10 -0.45 -16.78
C PHE A 120 0.17 -0.65 -17.61
N ASN A 121 0.41 0.22 -18.59
CA ASN A 121 1.56 0.13 -19.49
C ASN A 121 2.89 0.17 -18.73
N GLN A 122 2.97 1.03 -17.71
CA GLN A 122 4.16 1.15 -16.87
C GLN A 122 4.42 -0.15 -16.11
N LEU A 123 3.40 -0.71 -15.43
CA LEU A 123 3.58 -1.94 -14.66
C LEU A 123 3.88 -3.13 -15.57
N ASP A 124 3.22 -3.25 -16.72
CA ASP A 124 3.49 -4.32 -17.69
C ASP A 124 4.94 -4.29 -18.19
N LYS A 125 5.44 -3.10 -18.57
CA LYS A 125 6.84 -2.93 -18.94
C LYS A 125 7.81 -3.31 -17.81
N THR A 126 7.50 -2.91 -16.57
CA THR A 126 8.33 -3.24 -15.41
C THR A 126 8.36 -4.74 -15.14
N ILE A 127 7.22 -5.43 -15.23
CA ILE A 127 7.14 -6.89 -15.07
C ILE A 127 8.01 -7.58 -16.13
N ASN A 128 7.86 -7.20 -17.39
CA ASN A 128 8.59 -7.84 -18.49
C ASN A 128 10.12 -7.61 -18.38
N SER A 129 10.57 -6.43 -17.91
CA SER A 129 11.99 -6.17 -17.64
C SER A 129 12.50 -7.07 -16.52
N TRP A 130 11.76 -7.14 -15.40
CA TRP A 130 12.14 -7.95 -14.24
C TRP A 130 12.28 -9.43 -14.62
N GLU A 131 11.32 -9.98 -15.38
CA GLU A 131 11.36 -11.38 -15.84
C GLU A 131 12.53 -11.65 -16.80
N ALA A 132 12.87 -10.71 -17.68
CA ALA A 132 14.02 -10.85 -18.56
C ALA A 132 15.34 -10.89 -17.76
N GLU A 133 15.45 -10.05 -16.73
CA GLU A 133 16.60 -10.00 -15.82
C GLU A 133 16.77 -11.29 -15.01
N GLN A 134 15.69 -11.98 -14.64
CA GLN A 134 15.77 -13.26 -13.92
C GLN A 134 16.16 -14.46 -14.79
N ASN A 135 15.99 -14.35 -16.12
CA ASN A 135 16.23 -15.44 -17.08
C ASN A 135 17.54 -15.27 -17.87
N SER A 136 18.36 -14.27 -17.51
CA SER A 136 19.67 -13.96 -18.12
C SER A 136 20.82 -14.38 -17.19
#